data_AF-A0A7C5J7H8-F1
#
_entry.id   AF-A0A7C5J7H8-F1
#
_cell.length_a   1.000
_cell.length_b   1.000
_cell.length_c   1.000
_cell.angle_alpha   90.00
_cell.angle_beta   90.00
_cell.angle_gamma   90.00
#
_symmetry.space_group_name_H-M   'P 1'
#
loop_
_entity.id
_entity.type
_entity.pdbx_description
1 polymer ?
#
loop_
_entity_poly.entity_id
_entity_poly.type
_entity_poly.pdbx_seq_one_letter_code
_entity_poly.pdbx_strand_id
1 'polypeptide(L)'
;MTRARLLEILEHDEEIVVRLVEAGIIDDRVESLSPRDVEYALVARTLVRELDVNWAGVEVILSLRDQLRDTHRQIDELLGLLKKSVRREESDA
;
A
#
# COMPACT_ATOMS: atom_id res chain seq x y z
N MET A 1 -2.41 9.66 -10.11
CA MET A 1 -3.84 10.06 -9.95
C MET A 1 -3.90 11.37 -9.17
N THR A 2 -4.80 12.32 -9.45
CA THR A 2 -4.83 13.60 -8.71
C THR A 2 -5.57 13.48 -7.36
N ARG A 3 -5.28 14.37 -6.40
CA ARG A 3 -6.00 14.44 -5.11
C ARG A 3 -7.50 14.69 -5.29
N ALA A 4 -7.88 15.59 -6.20
CA ALA A 4 -9.29 15.87 -6.49
C ALA A 4 -10.02 14.60 -6.95
N ARG A 5 -9.39 13.82 -7.83
CA ARG A 5 -9.94 12.54 -8.27
C ARG A 5 -9.99 11.49 -7.15
N LEU A 6 -9.02 11.48 -6.24
CA LEU A 6 -9.08 10.63 -5.05
C LEU A 6 -10.30 10.97 -4.19
N LEU A 7 -10.52 12.25 -3.92
CA LEU A 7 -11.64 12.71 -3.09
C LEU A 7 -12.99 12.32 -3.70
N GLU A 8 -13.14 12.42 -5.02
CA GLU A 8 -14.34 11.94 -5.72
C GLU A 8 -14.57 10.43 -5.51
N ILE A 9 -13.52 9.62 -5.58
CA ILE A 9 -13.61 8.16 -5.38
C ILE A 9 -13.92 7.82 -3.91
N LEU A 10 -13.43 8.63 -2.98
CA LEU A 10 -13.72 8.50 -1.55
C LEU A 10 -15.08 9.08 -1.16
N GLU A 11 -15.95 9.41 -2.12
CA GLU A 11 -17.27 10.01 -1.88
C GLU A 11 -17.21 11.31 -1.05
N HIS A 12 -16.17 12.12 -1.28
CA HIS A 12 -15.93 13.40 -0.58
C HIS A 12 -15.59 13.27 0.91
N ASP A 13 -15.07 12.12 1.34
CA ASP A 13 -14.58 11.92 2.70
C ASP A 13 -13.22 12.62 2.94
N GLU A 14 -13.28 13.92 3.23
CA GLU A 14 -12.10 14.75 3.46
C GLU A 14 -11.33 14.34 4.73
N GLU A 15 -12.02 13.81 5.74
CA GLU A 15 -11.40 13.35 6.98
C GLU A 15 -10.36 12.27 6.69
N ILE A 16 -10.70 11.29 5.84
CA ILE A 16 -9.77 10.23 5.44
C ILE A 16 -8.51 10.81 4.80
N VAL A 17 -8.68 11.76 3.87
CA VAL A 17 -7.54 12.36 3.15
C VAL A 17 -6.63 13.12 4.10
N VAL A 18 -7.20 13.93 5.00
CA VAL A 18 -6.41 14.69 6.00
C VAL A 18 -5.61 13.74 6.88
N ARG A 19 -6.25 12.70 7.41
CA ARG A 19 -5.59 11.75 8.32
C ARG A 19 -4.47 10.96 7.64
N LEU A 20 -4.64 10.61 6.36
CA LEU A 20 -3.60 9.93 5.59
C LEU A 20 -2.39 10.83 5.28
N VAL A 21 -2.62 12.13 5.09
CA VAL A 21 -1.53 13.11 4.94
C VAL A 21 -0.81 13.32 6.26
N GLU A 22 -1.54 13.49 7.37
CA GLU A 22 -0.95 13.60 8.72
C GLU A 22 -0.10 12.38 9.09
N ALA A 23 -0.55 11.19 8.71
CA ALA A 23 0.19 9.93 8.91
C ALA A 23 1.38 9.77 7.95
N GLY A 24 1.59 10.68 7.00
CA GLY A 24 2.65 10.58 5.98
C GLY A 24 2.47 9.43 5.00
N ILE A 25 1.26 8.85 4.91
CA ILE A 25 0.93 7.76 3.98
C ILE A 25 0.74 8.33 2.58
N ILE A 26 0.19 9.54 2.49
CA ILE A 26 0.00 10.29 1.25
C ILE A 26 0.81 11.58 1.35
N ASP A 27 1.59 11.88 0.31
CA ASP A 27 2.24 13.19 0.18
C ASP A 27 1.24 14.19 -0.44
N ASP A 28 1.01 15.31 0.23
CA ASP A 28 0.12 16.38 -0.25
C ASP A 28 0.81 17.34 -1.23
N ARG A 29 2.13 17.23 -1.38
CA ARG A 29 2.96 18.09 -2.24
C ARG A 29 3.14 17.54 -3.64
N VAL A 30 2.73 16.29 -3.88
CA VAL A 30 2.84 15.67 -5.19
C VAL A 30 1.62 15.98 -6.05
N GLU A 31 1.86 16.37 -7.31
CA GLU A 31 0.78 16.59 -8.30
C GLU A 31 0.00 15.30 -8.61
N SER A 32 0.63 14.14 -8.39
CA SER A 32 0.02 12.84 -8.65
C SER A 32 0.36 11.80 -7.59
N LEU A 33 -0.69 11.17 -7.07
CA LEU A 33 -0.66 10.02 -6.19
C LEU A 33 -0.30 8.74 -6.94
N SER A 34 0.52 7.91 -6.31
CA SER A 34 0.87 6.58 -6.82
C SER A 34 -0.31 5.61 -6.66
N PRO A 35 -0.37 4.51 -7.43
CA PRO A 35 -1.41 3.48 -7.25
C PRO A 35 -1.47 2.93 -5.83
N ARG A 36 -0.31 2.85 -5.16
CA ARG A 36 -0.18 2.45 -3.76
C ARG A 36 -0.95 3.41 -2.84
N ASP A 37 -0.78 4.72 -3.02
CA ASP A 37 -1.42 5.75 -2.18
C ASP A 37 -2.94 5.73 -2.33
N VAL A 38 -3.41 5.52 -3.57
CA VAL A 38 -4.84 5.36 -3.86
C VAL A 38 -5.41 4.16 -3.13
N GLU A 39 -4.72 3.03 -3.21
CA GLU A 39 -5.14 1.80 -2.57
C GLU A 39 -5.13 1.93 -1.04
N TYR A 40 -4.14 2.62 -0.46
CA TYR A 40 -4.11 2.93 0.97
C TYR A 40 -5.34 3.73 1.40
N ALA A 41 -5.72 4.73 0.62
CA ALA A 41 -6.88 5.55 0.92
C ALA A 41 -8.20 4.77 0.87
N LEU A 42 -8.36 3.89 -0.12
CA LEU A 42 -9.55 3.04 -0.23
C LEU A 42 -9.66 2.08 0.95
N VAL A 43 -8.56 1.42 1.32
CA VAL A 43 -8.53 0.50 2.46
C VAL A 43 -8.80 1.25 3.77
N ALA A 44 -8.21 2.42 3.97
CA ALA A 44 -8.47 3.25 5.15
C ALA A 44 -9.95 3.63 5.25
N ARG A 45 -10.56 4.06 4.14
CA ARG A 45 -12.00 4.37 4.11
C ARG A 45 -12.85 3.17 4.49
N THR A 46 -12.60 1.99 3.89
CA THR A 46 -13.36 0.78 4.23
C THR A 46 -13.19 0.39 5.70
N LEU A 47 -11.96 0.46 6.24
CA LEU A 47 -11.72 0.17 7.65
C LEU A 47 -12.50 1.12 8.58
N VAL A 48 -12.48 2.42 8.30
CA VAL A 48 -13.13 3.42 9.17
C VAL A 48 -14.65 3.44 9.00
N ARG A 49 -15.15 3.42 7.74
CA ARG A 49 -16.56 3.68 7.43
C ARG A 49 -17.42 2.42 7.34
N GLU A 50 -16.83 1.29 6.93
CA GLU A 50 -17.59 0.05 6.75
C GLU A 50 -17.37 -0.92 7.91
N LEU A 51 -16.22 -0.87 8.57
CA LEU A 51 -15.82 -1.82 9.62
C LEU A 51 -15.67 -1.17 11.00
N ASP A 52 -15.99 0.12 11.14
CA ASP A 52 -15.93 0.90 12.39
C ASP A 52 -14.57 0.80 13.14
N VAL A 53 -13.47 0.62 12.38
CA VAL A 53 -12.12 0.56 12.94
C VAL A 53 -11.63 1.97 13.25
N ASN A 54 -11.13 2.18 14.46
CA ASN A 54 -10.54 3.46 14.83
C ASN A 54 -9.20 3.71 14.11
N TRP A 55 -8.78 4.97 14.06
CA TRP A 55 -7.56 5.37 13.35
C TRP A 55 -6.28 4.68 13.84
N ALA A 56 -6.16 4.42 15.14
CA ALA A 56 -5.01 3.69 15.67
C ALA A 56 -4.97 2.24 15.12
N GLY A 57 -6.13 1.60 15.00
CA GLY A 57 -6.28 0.29 14.37
C GLY A 57 -5.97 0.33 12.88
N VAL A 58 -6.41 1.38 12.17
CA VAL A 58 -6.09 1.58 10.76
C VAL A 58 -4.57 1.67 10.56
N GLU A 59 -3.87 2.50 11.33
CA GLU A 59 -2.41 2.64 11.25
C GLU A 59 -1.69 1.30 11.43
N VAL A 60 -2.09 0.50 12.42
CA VAL A 60 -1.53 -0.83 12.65
C VAL A 60 -1.79 -1.75 11.46
N ILE A 61 -3.02 -1.80 10.94
CA ILE A 61 -3.38 -2.68 9.81
C ILE A 61 -2.59 -2.28 8.55
N LEU A 62 -2.50 -0.98 8.26
CA LEU A 62 -1.76 -0.47 7.11
C LEU A 62 -0.25 -0.77 7.24
N SER A 63 0.33 -0.61 8.43
CA SER A 63 1.73 -0.97 8.69
C SER A 63 1.98 -2.47 8.52
N LEU A 64 1.12 -3.33 9.08
CA LEU A 64 1.23 -4.79 8.92
C LEU A 64 1.13 -5.21 7.46
N ARG A 65 0.25 -4.54 6.70
CA ARG A 65 0.11 -4.77 5.26
C ARG A 65 1.37 -4.40 4.48
N ASP A 66 2.02 -3.29 4.81
CA ASP A 66 3.30 -2.89 4.23
C ASP A 66 4.40 -3.92 4.54
N GLN A 67 4.53 -4.31 5.80
CA GLN A 67 5.51 -5.31 6.21
C GLN A 67 5.29 -6.65 5.48
N LEU A 68 4.03 -7.05 5.31
CA LEU A 68 3.68 -8.25 4.55
C LEU A 68 4.10 -8.12 3.08
N ARG A 69 3.83 -6.98 2.43
CA ARG A 69 4.25 -6.72 1.04
C ARG A 69 5.76 -6.79 0.87
N ASP A 70 6.50 -6.17 1.78
CA ASP A 70 7.96 -6.20 1.76
C ASP A 70 8.49 -7.63 1.93
N THR A 71 7.88 -8.40 2.83
CA THR A 71 8.21 -9.83 3.04
C THR A 71 7.94 -10.65 1.78
N HIS A 72 6.78 -10.45 1.14
CA HIS A 72 6.45 -11.12 -0.13
C HIS A 72 7.47 -10.79 -1.23
N ARG A 73 7.86 -9.52 -1.38
CA ARG A 73 8.88 -9.10 -2.34
C ARG A 73 10.23 -9.79 -2.09
N GLN A 74 10.66 -9.86 -0.82
CA GLN A 74 11.90 -10.55 -0.46
C GLN A 74 11.84 -12.05 -0.80
N ILE A 75 10.71 -12.71 -0.55
CA ILE A 75 10.51 -14.12 -0.91
C ILE A 75 10.61 -14.29 -2.43
N ASP A 76 9.95 -13.44 -3.22
CA ASP A 76 9.97 -13.52 -4.67
C ASP A 76 11.38 -13.31 -5.25
N GLU A 77 12.15 -12.39 -4.67
CA GLU A 77 13.56 -12.16 -5.01
C GLU A 77 14.41 -13.41 -4.74
N LEU A 78 14.27 -14.01 -3.55
CA LEU A 78 14.97 -15.24 -3.16
C LEU A 78 14.61 -16.41 -4.09
N LEU A 79 13.33 -16.61 -4.39
CA LEU A 79 12.87 -17.63 -5.33
C LEU A 79 13.44 -17.39 -6.74
N GLY A 80 13.57 -16.13 -7.15
CA GLY A 80 14.20 -15.75 -8.41
C GLY A 80 15.69 -16.12 -8.46
N LEU A 81 16.42 -15.94 -7.36
CA LEU A 81 17.82 -16.34 -7.23
C LEU A 81 17.99 -17.86 -7.27
N LEU A 82 17.16 -18.60 -6.52
CA LEU A 82 17.16 -20.07 -6.51
C LEU A 82 16.87 -20.64 -7.91
N LYS A 83 15.87 -20.10 -8.62
CA LYS A 83 15.57 -20.51 -10.00
C LYS A 83 16.75 -20.26 -10.95
N LYS A 84 17.56 -19.23 -10.71
CA LYS A 84 18.76 -18.94 -11.52
C LYS A 84 19.93 -19.86 -11.19
N SER A 85 20.10 -20.30 -9.94
CA SER A 85 21.16 -21.25 -9.57
C SER A 85 20.88 -22.63 -10.15
N VAL A 86 19.65 -23.13 -9.99
CA VAL A 86 19.25 -24.45 -10.53
C VAL A 86 19.48 -24.53 -12.04
N ARG A 87 19.08 -23.50 -12.81
CA ARG A 87 19.30 -23.47 -14.26
C ARG A 87 20.78 -23.44 -14.67
N ARG A 88 21.66 -22.87 -13.85
CA ARG A 88 23.10 -22.86 -14.14
C ARG A 88 23.69 -24.25 -13.94
N GLU A 89 23.34 -24.92 -12.86
CA GLU A 89 23.76 -26.30 -12.58
C GLU A 89 23.31 -27.27 -13.68
N GLU A 90 22.09 -27.11 -14.22
CA GLU A 90 21.60 -27.91 -15.35
C GLU A 90 22.28 -27.58 -16.69
N SER A 91 22.83 -26.38 -16.85
CA SER A 91 23.51 -25.97 -18.09
C SER A 91 24.99 -26.35 -18.12
N ASP A 92 25.58 -26.60 -16.94
CA ASP A 92 26.98 -26.98 -16.78
C ASP A 92 27.18 -28.52 -16.68
N ALA A 93 26.09 -29.29 -16.66
CA ALA A 93 26.04 -30.76 -16.61
C ALA A 93 25.70 -31.37 -17.98
#